data_AF-B6W6M0-F1
#
_entry.id   AF-B6W6M0-F1
#
_cell.length_a   1.000
_cell.length_b   1.000
_cell.length_c   1.000
_cell.angle_alpha   90.00
_cell.angle_beta   90.00
_cell.angle_gamma   90.00
#
_symmetry.space_group_name_H-M   'P 1'
#
loop_
_entity.id
_entity.type
_entity.pdbx_description
1 polymer ?
#
loop_
_entity_poly.entity_id
_entity_poly.type
_entity_poly.pdbx_seq_one_letter_code
_entity_poly.pdbx_strand_id
1 'polypeptide(L)'
;MRKKGFTLIELICVLAISSILILLIDNIVKTNLSISKKTYEEELSYKNSTNCILYIENVIRKADKIIDIKDEENFKLEINDGDKTSTYRFGQEENTLYVYINNINSSSLNEAKIPIGFCKSSKISYDKKDKAFTIAIDFYEKDKNSKYRTYIRRLE
;
A
#
# COMPACT_ATOMS: atom_id res chain seq x y z
N MET A 1 -41.63 -44.43 -35.91
CA MET A 1 -41.12 -44.49 -34.52
C MET A 1 -41.94 -43.51 -33.66
N ARG A 2 -42.70 -43.97 -32.66
CA ARG A 2 -43.45 -43.07 -31.77
C ARG A 2 -42.45 -42.28 -30.92
N LYS A 3 -42.45 -40.94 -31.03
CA LYS A 3 -41.72 -40.08 -30.09
C LYS A 3 -42.37 -40.28 -28.71
N LYS A 4 -41.62 -40.82 -27.75
CA LYS A 4 -42.08 -40.86 -26.35
C LYS A 4 -42.07 -39.43 -25.83
N GLY A 5 -43.25 -38.83 -25.67
CA GLY A 5 -43.39 -37.52 -25.04
C GLY A 5 -43.14 -37.64 -23.55
N PHE A 6 -42.60 -36.59 -22.95
CA PHE A 6 -42.50 -36.48 -21.49
C PHE A 6 -43.90 -36.35 -20.89
N THR A 7 -44.11 -36.99 -19.76
CA THR A 7 -45.30 -36.73 -18.95
C THR A 7 -45.19 -35.36 -18.30
N LEU A 8 -46.33 -34.74 -17.98
CA LEU A 8 -46.36 -33.42 -17.35
C LEU A 8 -45.57 -33.38 -16.04
N ILE A 9 -45.61 -34.46 -15.26
CA ILE A 9 -44.90 -34.55 -13.98
C ILE A 9 -43.38 -34.63 -14.15
N GLU A 10 -42.89 -35.38 -15.15
CA GLU A 10 -41.47 -35.44 -15.46
C GLU A 10 -40.93 -34.07 -15.88
N LEU A 11 -41.72 -33.31 -16.65
CA LEU A 11 -41.34 -31.96 -17.07
C LEU A 11 -41.23 -31.00 -15.87
N ILE A 12 -42.20 -31.03 -14.96
CA ILE A 12 -42.18 -30.21 -13.74
C ILE A 12 -40.99 -30.58 -12.86
N CYS A 13 -40.70 -31.88 -12.69
CA CYS A 13 -39.55 -32.34 -11.91
C CYS A 13 -38.22 -31.86 -12.51
N VAL A 14 -38.04 -31.96 -13.83
CA VAL A 14 -36.82 -31.50 -14.51
C VAL A 14 -36.64 -29.98 -14.35
N LEU A 15 -37.72 -29.20 -14.49
CA LEU A 15 -37.67 -27.76 -14.29
C LEU A 15 -37.33 -27.38 -12.84
N ALA A 16 -37.93 -28.06 -11.86
CA ALA A 16 -37.65 -27.83 -10.45
C ALA A 16 -36.17 -28.12 -10.09
N ILE A 17 -35.65 -29.27 -10.53
CA ILE A 17 -34.25 -29.66 -10.31
C ILE A 17 -33.31 -28.66 -10.99
N SER A 18 -33.61 -28.28 -12.25
CA SER A 18 -32.78 -27.34 -13.00
C SER A 18 -32.76 -25.96 -12.34
N SER A 19 -33.89 -25.48 -11.81
CA SER A 19 -33.97 -24.20 -11.11
C SER A 19 -33.13 -24.18 -9.83
N ILE A 20 -33.19 -25.25 -9.04
CA ILE A 20 -32.35 -25.39 -7.83
C ILE A 20 -30.87 -25.41 -8.22
N LEU A 21 -30.51 -26.16 -9.28
CA LEU A 21 -29.13 -26.26 -9.73
C LEU A 21 -28.57 -24.90 -10.17
N ILE A 22 -29.34 -24.13 -10.94
CA ILE A 22 -28.96 -22.78 -11.38
C ILE A 22 -28.73 -21.87 -10.17
N LEU A 23 -29.62 -21.91 -9.17
CA LEU A 23 -29.50 -21.10 -7.97
C LEU A 23 -28.24 -21.45 -7.16
N LEU A 24 -27.92 -22.74 -7.04
CA LEU A 24 -26.70 -23.19 -6.38
C LEU A 24 -25.45 -22.72 -7.12
N ILE A 25 -25.43 -22.86 -8.45
CA ILE A 25 -24.30 -22.42 -9.28
C ILE A 25 -24.10 -20.91 -9.16
N ASP A 26 -25.18 -20.11 -9.25
CA ASP A 26 -25.11 -18.66 -9.12
C ASP A 26 -24.54 -18.24 -7.76
N ASN A 27 -24.98 -18.88 -6.67
CA ASN A 27 -24.45 -18.61 -5.33
C ASN A 27 -22.96 -18.96 -5.21
N ILE A 28 -22.52 -20.10 -5.78
CA ILE A 28 -21.11 -20.50 -5.78
C ILE A 28 -20.29 -19.48 -6.57
N VAL A 29 -20.74 -19.09 -7.77
CA VAL A 29 -20.03 -18.13 -8.62
C VAL A 29 -19.93 -16.76 -7.94
N LYS A 30 -21.02 -16.22 -7.40
CA LYS A 30 -21.04 -14.94 -6.69
C LYS A 30 -20.10 -14.94 -5.49
N THR A 31 -20.12 -16.01 -4.70
CA THR A 31 -19.26 -16.14 -3.52
C THR A 31 -17.78 -16.15 -3.94
N ASN A 32 -17.43 -16.94 -4.95
CA ASN A 32 -16.04 -17.00 -5.44
C ASN A 32 -15.57 -15.66 -6.04
N LEU A 33 -16.41 -14.97 -6.80
CA LEU A 33 -16.08 -13.64 -7.32
C LEU A 33 -15.87 -12.63 -6.19
N SER A 34 -16.71 -12.66 -5.16
CA SER A 34 -16.56 -11.80 -3.98
C SER A 34 -15.27 -12.09 -3.23
N ILE A 35 -14.94 -13.36 -3.00
CA ILE A 35 -13.69 -13.77 -2.34
C ILE A 35 -12.50 -13.32 -3.19
N SER A 36 -12.51 -13.60 -4.49
CA SER A 36 -11.42 -13.23 -5.40
C SER A 36 -11.20 -11.72 -5.44
N LYS A 37 -12.27 -10.92 -5.48
CA LYS A 37 -12.17 -9.46 -5.42
C LYS A 37 -11.57 -9.00 -4.09
N LYS A 38 -12.02 -9.58 -2.98
CA LYS A 38 -11.48 -9.26 -1.65
C LYS A 38 -9.99 -9.59 -1.56
N THR A 39 -9.58 -10.79 -1.98
CA THR A 39 -8.16 -11.19 -1.98
C THR A 39 -7.30 -10.27 -2.84
N TYR A 40 -7.80 -9.88 -4.01
CA TYR A 40 -7.09 -8.94 -4.87
C TYR A 40 -6.88 -7.56 -4.21
N GLU A 41 -7.94 -7.02 -3.60
CA GLU A 41 -7.87 -5.73 -2.89
C GLU A 41 -6.92 -5.82 -1.67
N GLU A 42 -6.95 -6.91 -0.91
CA GLU A 42 -6.04 -7.15 0.22
C GLU A 42 -4.57 -7.26 -0.24
N GLU A 43 -4.30 -7.98 -1.33
CA GLU A 43 -2.94 -8.11 -1.88
C GLU A 43 -2.40 -6.75 -2.36
N LEU A 44 -3.24 -5.95 -2.99
CA LEU A 44 -2.87 -4.60 -3.43
C LEU A 44 -2.53 -3.70 -2.24
N SER A 45 -3.35 -3.69 -1.19
CA SER A 45 -3.08 -2.95 0.05
C SER A 45 -1.81 -3.42 0.75
N TYR A 46 -1.57 -4.73 0.79
CA TYR A 46 -0.36 -5.33 1.36
C TYR A 46 0.91 -4.91 0.58
N LYS A 47 0.87 -4.98 -0.76
CA LYS A 47 1.99 -4.54 -1.61
C LYS A 47 2.27 -3.06 -1.45
N ASN A 48 1.23 -2.22 -1.41
CA ASN A 48 1.37 -0.78 -1.19
C ASN A 48 2.04 -0.47 0.16
N SER A 49 1.54 -1.04 1.25
CA SER A 49 2.09 -0.80 2.59
C SER A 49 3.53 -1.31 2.72
N THR A 50 3.80 -2.53 2.25
CA THR A 50 5.14 -3.14 2.31
C THR A 50 6.16 -2.33 1.50
N ASN A 51 5.85 -1.98 0.25
CA ASN A 51 6.76 -1.20 -0.60
C ASN A 51 7.02 0.18 0.00
N CYS A 52 5.97 0.84 0.49
CA CYS A 52 6.07 2.15 1.13
C CYS A 52 7.00 2.12 2.35
N ILE A 53 6.78 1.16 3.26
CA ILE A 53 7.60 0.99 4.47
C ILE A 53 9.04 0.67 4.08
N LEU A 54 9.26 -0.34 3.24
CA LEU A 54 10.61 -0.75 2.83
C LEU A 54 11.37 0.40 2.16
N TYR A 55 10.69 1.21 1.35
CA TYR A 55 11.31 2.38 0.74
C TYR A 55 11.80 3.38 1.81
N ILE A 56 10.93 3.73 2.76
CA ILE A 56 11.29 4.66 3.85
C ILE A 56 12.45 4.11 4.68
N GLU A 57 12.38 2.83 5.07
CA GLU A 57 13.46 2.19 5.83
C GLU A 57 14.78 2.17 5.06
N ASN A 58 14.75 1.87 3.77
CA ASN A 58 15.94 1.83 2.94
C ASN A 58 16.59 3.22 2.82
N VAL A 59 15.79 4.28 2.62
CA VAL A 59 16.29 5.65 2.55
C VAL A 59 16.89 6.07 3.90
N ILE A 60 16.22 5.76 5.02
CA ILE A 60 16.74 6.06 6.37
C ILE A 60 18.04 5.32 6.65
N ARG A 61 18.12 4.02 6.32
CA ARG A 61 19.32 3.21 6.58
C ARG A 61 20.50 3.61 5.69
N LYS A 62 20.24 4.09 4.47
CA LYS A 62 21.26 4.59 3.53
C LYS A 62 21.68 6.04 3.80
N ALA A 63 20.97 6.76 4.66
CA ALA A 63 21.28 8.15 4.95
C ALA A 63 22.65 8.27 5.61
N ASP A 64 23.57 8.97 4.95
CA ASP A 64 24.88 9.31 5.51
C ASP A 64 24.72 10.37 6.59
N LYS A 65 23.90 11.39 6.31
CA LYS A 65 23.70 12.54 7.20
C LYS A 65 22.24 12.95 7.28
N ILE A 66 21.88 13.53 8.42
CA ILE A 66 20.54 14.04 8.70
C ILE A 66 20.64 15.55 8.83
N ILE A 67 19.87 16.27 8.02
CA ILE A 67 19.79 17.72 8.00
C ILE A 67 18.46 18.09 8.63
N ASP A 68 18.50 18.81 9.74
CA ASP A 68 17.30 19.26 10.43
C ASP A 68 16.77 20.56 9.82
N ILE A 69 15.48 20.61 9.50
CA ILE A 69 14.81 21.83 9.04
C ILE A 69 14.13 22.45 10.25
N LYS A 70 14.52 23.68 10.58
CA LYS A 70 14.12 24.37 11.82
C LYS A 70 12.61 24.58 12.00
N ASP A 71 11.79 24.38 10.98
CA ASP A 71 10.46 25.01 10.90
C ASP A 71 9.25 24.08 11.05
N GLU A 72 9.42 22.79 11.33
CA GLU A 72 8.36 21.87 11.83
C GLU A 72 8.77 20.44 11.50
N GLU A 73 9.08 19.58 12.49
CA GLU A 73 9.15 18.11 12.44
C GLU A 73 9.75 17.41 11.18
N ASN A 74 10.42 18.15 10.31
CA ASN A 74 10.81 17.76 8.96
C ASN A 74 12.33 17.70 8.91
N PHE A 75 12.83 16.52 8.60
CA PHE A 75 14.24 16.28 8.38
C PHE A 75 14.48 15.99 6.91
N LYS A 76 15.69 16.25 6.45
CA LYS A 76 16.23 15.79 5.19
C LYS A 76 17.28 14.74 5.44
N LEU A 77 17.27 13.68 4.64
CA LEU A 77 18.28 12.64 4.63
C LEU A 77 19.18 12.89 3.45
N GLU A 78 20.47 13.08 3.72
CA GLU A 78 21.50 13.19 2.70
C GLU A 78 22.07 11.79 2.44
N ILE A 79 22.08 11.39 1.17
CA ILE A 79 22.66 10.13 0.70
C ILE A 79 23.71 10.49 -0.37
N ASN A 80 24.91 10.01 -0.16
CA ASN A 80 26.04 10.11 -1.08
C ASN A 80 26.16 8.81 -1.90
N ASP A 81 26.17 8.95 -3.22
CA ASP A 81 26.38 7.87 -4.17
C ASP A 81 27.55 8.25 -5.09
N GLY A 82 28.77 7.99 -4.61
CA GLY A 82 30.01 8.46 -5.23
C GLY A 82 30.08 10.00 -5.22
N ASP A 83 30.18 10.59 -6.40
CA ASP A 83 30.27 12.06 -6.59
C ASP A 83 28.89 12.76 -6.58
N LYS A 84 27.79 12.01 -6.36
CA LYS A 84 26.43 12.56 -6.36
C LYS A 84 25.88 12.57 -4.94
N THR A 85 25.45 13.75 -4.49
CA THR A 85 24.77 13.91 -3.20
C THR A 85 23.32 14.27 -3.45
N SER A 86 22.40 13.51 -2.85
CA SER A 86 20.96 13.76 -2.95
C SER A 86 20.33 13.88 -1.56
N THR A 87 19.36 14.77 -1.44
CA THR A 87 18.55 14.94 -0.23
C THR A 87 17.16 14.36 -0.44
N TYR A 88 16.66 13.68 0.58
CA TYR A 88 15.37 13.03 0.61
C TYR A 88 14.55 13.58 1.77
N ARG A 89 13.31 14.00 1.52
CA ARG A 89 12.32 14.28 2.56
C ARG A 89 11.05 13.52 2.29
N PHE A 90 10.33 13.16 3.35
CA PHE A 90 9.01 12.56 3.25
C PHE A 90 7.96 13.60 3.55
N GLY A 91 6.85 13.55 2.82
CA GLY A 91 5.70 14.41 3.08
C GLY A 91 4.45 13.82 2.48
N GLN A 92 3.36 13.90 3.22
CA GLN A 92 2.06 13.46 2.74
C GLN A 92 1.30 14.63 2.16
N GLU A 93 0.70 14.41 1.00
CA GLU A 93 -0.31 15.31 0.45
C GLU A 93 -1.59 14.50 0.24
N GLU A 94 -2.68 14.95 0.85
CA GLU A 94 -3.97 14.26 0.89
C GLU A 94 -3.81 12.79 1.33
N ASN A 95 -4.03 11.84 0.42
CA ASN A 95 -4.01 10.41 0.67
C ASN A 95 -2.76 9.70 0.15
N THR A 96 -1.76 10.47 -0.30
CA THR A 96 -0.54 9.92 -0.91
C THR A 96 0.67 10.43 -0.15
N LEU A 97 1.52 9.48 0.27
CA LEU A 97 2.82 9.77 0.81
C LEU A 97 3.82 9.90 -0.34
N TYR A 98 4.53 11.02 -0.35
CA TYR A 98 5.56 11.33 -1.33
C TYR A 98 6.93 11.30 -0.69
N VAL A 99 7.91 10.90 -1.48
CA VAL A 99 9.30 11.29 -1.25
C VAL A 99 9.62 12.43 -2.19
N TYR A 100 10.31 13.43 -1.66
CA TYR A 100 10.83 14.52 -2.44
C TYR A 100 12.34 14.43 -2.44
N ILE A 101 12.91 14.45 -3.65
CA ILE A 101 14.32 14.20 -3.90
C ILE A 101 14.91 15.43 -4.56
N ASN A 102 15.96 15.98 -3.97
CA ASN A 102 16.74 17.05 -4.58
C ASN A 102 18.21 16.64 -4.71
N ASN A 103 18.77 16.76 -5.90
CA ASN A 103 20.17 16.48 -6.16
C ASN A 103 20.99 17.76 -5.98
N ILE A 104 21.88 17.78 -5.00
CA ILE A 104 22.64 18.98 -4.60
C ILE A 104 23.57 19.45 -5.74
N ASN A 105 24.02 18.53 -6.60
CA ASN A 105 24.96 18.84 -7.69
C ASN A 105 24.26 19.14 -9.02
N SER A 106 22.92 19.20 -9.02
CA SER A 106 22.11 19.51 -10.19
C SER A 106 21.82 21.02 -10.26
N SER A 107 21.97 21.60 -11.45
CA SER A 107 21.59 23.01 -11.73
C SER A 107 20.08 23.25 -11.75
N SER A 108 19.27 22.19 -11.66
CA SER A 108 17.81 22.28 -11.49
C SER A 108 17.45 22.49 -10.02
N LEU A 109 16.79 23.61 -9.72
CA LEU A 109 16.20 23.92 -8.42
C LEU A 109 14.93 23.08 -8.13
N ASN A 110 14.45 22.30 -9.09
CA ASN A 110 13.20 21.55 -8.95
C ASN A 110 13.42 20.23 -8.21
N GLU A 111 12.74 20.11 -7.07
CA GLU A 111 12.66 18.90 -6.29
C GLU A 111 11.77 17.87 -7.01
N ALA A 112 12.27 16.65 -7.23
CA ALA A 112 11.50 15.57 -7.83
C ALA A 112 10.55 15.00 -6.77
N LYS A 113 9.25 15.03 -7.06
CA LYS A 113 8.21 14.48 -6.19
C LYS A 113 7.77 13.11 -6.72
N ILE A 114 7.97 12.07 -5.91
CA ILE A 114 7.67 10.68 -6.30
C ILE A 114 6.68 10.08 -5.29
N PRO A 115 5.52 9.55 -5.72
CA PRO A 115 4.59 8.86 -4.83
C PRO A 115 5.20 7.53 -4.38
N ILE A 116 5.21 7.26 -3.08
CA ILE A 116 5.77 6.03 -2.50
C ILE A 116 4.71 5.12 -1.87
N GLY A 117 3.52 5.65 -1.60
CA GLY A 117 2.39 4.83 -1.14
C GLY A 117 1.14 5.64 -0.85
N PHE A 118 0.00 4.96 -0.82
CA PHE A 118 -1.28 5.55 -0.43
C PHE A 118 -1.58 5.26 1.04
N CYS A 119 -1.88 6.30 1.83
CA CYS A 119 -2.14 6.18 3.27
C CYS A 119 -3.12 7.26 3.75
N LYS A 120 -3.81 6.98 4.86
CA LYS A 120 -4.73 7.93 5.52
C LYS A 120 -3.95 9.02 6.23
N SER A 121 -2.90 8.63 6.95
CA SER A 121 -2.04 9.54 7.69
C SER A 121 -0.65 8.95 7.84
N SER A 122 0.34 9.82 7.94
CA SER A 122 1.73 9.46 8.17
C SER A 122 2.35 10.51 9.08
N LYS A 123 3.16 10.03 10.02
CA LYS A 123 4.02 10.83 10.86
C LYS A 123 5.38 10.17 10.90
N ILE A 124 6.36 10.83 10.31
CA ILE A 124 7.75 10.36 10.28
C ILE A 124 8.59 11.43 10.95
N SER A 125 9.21 11.09 12.06
CA SER A 125 9.96 12.04 12.89
C SER A 125 11.31 11.48 13.30
N TYR A 126 12.28 12.37 13.50
CA TYR A 126 13.62 12.02 13.98
C TYR A 126 13.87 12.65 15.35
N ASP A 127 14.21 11.82 16.34
CA ASP A 127 14.67 12.26 17.65
C ASP A 127 16.20 12.31 17.68
N LYS A 128 16.74 13.51 17.90
CA LYS A 128 18.18 13.77 17.99
C LYS A 128 18.82 13.21 19.26
N LYS A 129 18.08 13.16 20.37
CA LYS A 129 18.61 12.69 21.66
C LYS A 129 18.92 11.20 21.59
N ASP A 130 17.96 10.44 21.07
CA ASP A 130 18.06 8.99 20.96
C ASP A 130 18.67 8.52 19.62
N LYS A 131 18.97 9.47 18.71
CA LYS A 131 19.45 9.24 17.33
C LYS A 131 18.57 8.21 16.62
N ALA A 132 17.27 8.43 16.66
CA ALA A 132 16.31 7.44 16.19
C ALA A 132 15.10 8.02 15.47
N PHE A 133 14.58 7.23 14.54
CA PHE A 133 13.42 7.56 13.74
C PHE A 133 12.19 6.85 14.28
N THR A 134 11.09 7.60 14.38
CA THR A 134 9.76 7.03 14.57
C THR A 134 8.98 7.18 13.29
N ILE A 135 8.55 6.06 12.73
CA ILE A 135 7.69 6.01 11.54
C ILE A 135 6.35 5.49 12.00
N ALA A 136 5.29 6.28 11.85
CA ALA A 136 3.91 5.91 12.12
C ALA A 136 3.07 6.16 10.87
N ILE A 137 2.51 5.11 10.26
CA ILE A 137 1.69 5.24 9.04
C ILE A 137 0.39 4.45 9.22
N ASP A 138 -0.74 5.08 8.90
CA ASP A 138 -2.06 4.46 8.88
C ASP A 138 -2.48 4.24 7.42
N PHE A 139 -2.49 2.97 6.99
CA PHE A 139 -2.79 2.60 5.60
C PHE A 139 -4.29 2.42 5.36
N TYR A 140 -4.68 2.54 4.09
CA TYR A 140 -6.03 2.18 3.66
C TYR A 140 -6.17 0.65 3.57
N GLU A 141 -6.87 0.08 4.55
CA GLU A 141 -7.44 -1.26 4.49
C GLU A 141 -8.94 -1.18 4.71
N LYS A 142 -9.72 -1.87 3.86
CA LYS A 142 -11.19 -1.82 3.89
C LYS A 142 -11.78 -2.36 5.19
N ASP A 143 -11.14 -3.38 5.77
CA ASP A 143 -11.69 -4.15 6.89
C ASP A 143 -10.89 -4.00 8.19
N LYS A 144 -9.77 -3.25 8.19
CA LYS A 144 -8.88 -3.09 9.35
C LYS A 144 -8.22 -1.71 9.36
N ASN A 145 -7.82 -1.25 10.55
CA ASN A 145 -6.88 -0.15 10.68
C ASN A 145 -5.47 -0.73 10.73
N SER A 146 -4.72 -0.61 9.64
CA SER A 146 -3.32 -1.03 9.59
C SER A 146 -2.43 0.14 9.96
N LYS A 147 -2.10 0.20 11.25
CA LYS A 147 -1.12 1.13 11.81
C LYS A 147 0.23 0.45 11.86
N TYR A 148 1.15 0.91 11.02
CA TYR A 148 2.55 0.55 11.14
C TYR A 148 3.24 1.55 12.06
N ARG A 149 3.93 1.03 13.08
CA ARG A 149 4.81 1.83 13.92
C ARG A 149 6.14 1.11 14.06
N THR A 150 7.21 1.76 13.63
CA THR A 150 8.57 1.23 13.80
C THR A 150 9.50 2.28 14.36
N TYR A 151 10.58 1.79 14.95
CA TYR A 151 11.65 2.56 15.55
C TYR A 151 12.98 2.12 14.95
N ILE A 152 13.69 3.05 14.31
CA ILE A 152 14.99 2.77 13.69
C ILE A 152 16.05 3.60 14.41
N ARG A 153 16.95 2.93 15.13
CA ARG A 153 18.12 3.55 15.73
C ARG A 153 19.32 3.39 14.81
N ARG A 154 20.09 4.46 14.56
CA ARG A 154 21.40 4.31 13.90
C ARG A 154 22.39 3.67 14.88
N LEU A 155 22.99 2.57 14.45
CA LEU A 155 24.18 2.01 15.09
C LEU A 155 25.38 2.77 14.53
N GLU A 156 26.12 3.45 15.42
CA GLU A 156 27.39 4.11 15.08
C GLU A 156 28.52 3.10 14.94
#